data_AF-A0A382FH50-F1
#
_entry.id   AF-A0A382FH50-F1
#
_cell.length_a   1.000
_cell.length_b   1.000
_cell.length_c   1.000
_cell.angle_alpha   90.00
_cell.angle_beta   90.00
_cell.angle_gamma   90.00
#
_symmetry.space_group_name_H-M   'P 1'
#
loop_
_entity.id
_entity.type
_entity.pdbx_description
1 polymer ?
#
loop_
_entity_poly.entity_id
_entity_poly.type
_entity_poly.pdbx_seq_one_letter_code
_entity_poly.pdbx_strand_id
1 'polypeptide(L)'
;MEYQSILHKKLLDGNFVYTAETTPPDSSDQEVLLKKIKSLKNVADAVNLTDSPGAKVHMSALTAAIILIQNGIEPILQLTV
;
A
#
# COMPACT_ATOMS: atom_id res chain seq x y z
N MET A 1 0.24 -8.87 -23.64
CA MET A 1 0.92 -9.23 -22.38
C MET A 1 -0.11 -9.06 -21.28
N GLU A 2 -0.29 -10.03 -20.39
CA GLU A 2 -1.26 -9.92 -19.30
C GLU A 2 -0.60 -9.16 -18.14
N TYR A 3 -1.15 -7.99 -17.80
CA TYR A 3 -0.63 -7.17 -16.70
C TYR A 3 -1.20 -7.65 -15.38
N GLN A 4 -0.33 -7.83 -14.39
CA GLN A 4 -0.70 -8.31 -13.06
C GLN A 4 -1.23 -7.18 -12.14
N SER A 5 -0.91 -5.93 -12.44
CA SER A 5 -1.30 -4.75 -11.64
C SER A 5 -1.15 -3.44 -12.43
N ILE A 6 -1.64 -2.32 -11.89
CA ILE A 6 -1.48 -0.99 -12.50
C ILE A 6 -0.01 -0.58 -12.48
N LEU A 7 0.71 -0.84 -11.37
CA LEU A 7 2.14 -0.58 -11.27
C LEU A 7 2.92 -1.36 -12.33
N HIS A 8 2.66 -2.67 -12.46
CA HIS A 8 3.34 -3.53 -13.43
C HIS A 8 3.12 -3.01 -14.85
N LYS A 9 1.88 -2.62 -15.20
CA LYS A 9 1.59 -2.00 -16.48
C LYS A 9 2.37 -0.72 -16.71
N LYS A 10 2.33 0.23 -15.77
CA LYS A 10 3.00 1.54 -15.92
C LYS A 10 4.50 1.41 -16.11
N LEU A 11 5.14 0.49 -15.39
CA LEU A 11 6.57 0.21 -15.54
C LEU A 11 6.89 -0.36 -16.93
N LEU A 12 6.10 -1.31 -17.43
CA LEU A 12 6.29 -1.88 -18.77
C LEU A 12 6.06 -0.87 -19.90
N ASP A 13 5.12 0.04 -19.71
CA ASP A 13 4.81 1.10 -20.67
C ASP A 13 5.87 2.23 -20.66
N GLY A 14 6.88 2.16 -19.78
CA GLY A 14 7.95 3.15 -19.67
C GLY A 14 7.51 4.48 -19.02
N ASN A 15 6.38 4.48 -18.31
CA ASN A 15 5.91 5.66 -17.61
C ASN A 15 6.82 5.98 -16.42
N PHE A 16 6.96 7.27 -16.11
CA PHE A 16 7.52 7.68 -14.82
C PHE A 16 6.51 7.36 -13.71
N VAL A 17 6.96 6.64 -12.68
CA VAL A 17 6.11 6.10 -11.61
C VAL A 17 6.42 6.78 -10.28
N TYR A 18 5.38 7.14 -9.52
CA TYR A 18 5.48 7.62 -8.15
C TYR A 18 4.99 6.55 -7.18
N THR A 19 5.83 6.15 -6.24
CA THR A 19 5.44 5.34 -5.09
C THR A 19 5.54 6.16 -3.81
N ALA A 20 4.74 5.79 -2.82
CA ALA A 20 4.81 6.34 -1.47
C ALA A 20 4.86 5.21 -0.46
N GLU A 21 5.36 5.47 0.74
CA GLU A 21 5.42 4.47 1.81
C GLU A 21 4.52 4.85 2.98
N THR A 22 3.89 3.84 3.58
CA THR A 22 3.13 3.97 4.81
C THR A 22 3.32 2.75 5.70
N THR A 23 3.07 2.94 6.99
CA THR A 23 3.01 1.87 7.98
C THR A 23 1.57 1.58 8.38
N PRO A 24 1.21 0.31 8.67
CA PRO A 24 -0.06 0.00 9.30
C PRO A 24 -0.22 0.77 10.64
N PRO A 25 -1.44 1.15 11.04
CA PRO A 25 -1.65 1.88 12.29
C PRO A 25 -1.60 0.95 13.52
N ASP A 26 -1.30 1.53 14.68
CA ASP A 26 -1.51 0.94 16.01
C ASP A 26 -3.00 0.94 16.40
N SER A 27 -3.87 0.38 15.54
CA SER A 27 -5.32 0.31 15.75
C SER A 27 -5.94 -0.80 14.90
N SER A 28 -7.05 -1.38 15.36
CA SER A 28 -7.88 -2.29 14.56
C SER A 28 -8.90 -1.58 13.68
N ASP A 29 -9.10 -0.27 13.88
CA ASP A 29 -10.06 0.52 13.11
C ASP A 29 -9.48 0.89 11.73
N GLN A 30 -10.12 0.40 10.67
CA GLN A 30 -9.73 0.69 9.29
C GLN A 30 -9.78 2.19 8.97
N GLU A 31 -10.64 2.97 9.61
CA GLU A 31 -10.76 4.41 9.34
C GLU A 31 -9.48 5.17 9.70
N VAL A 32 -8.70 4.66 10.66
CA VAL A 32 -7.38 5.22 11.02
C VAL A 32 -6.40 5.06 9.86
N LEU A 33 -6.37 3.88 9.23
CA LEU A 33 -5.56 3.63 8.04
C LEU A 33 -6.02 4.51 6.88
N LEU A 34 -7.33 4.55 6.59
CA LEU A 34 -7.90 5.30 5.48
C LEU A 34 -7.65 6.81 5.60
N LYS A 35 -7.73 7.38 6.80
CA LYS A 35 -7.38 8.79 7.04
C LYS A 35 -5.90 9.06 6.74
N LYS A 36 -5.00 8.16 7.13
CA LYS A 36 -3.55 8.28 6.92
C LYS A 36 -3.17 8.23 5.43
N ILE A 37 -3.81 7.35 4.67
CA ILE A 37 -3.49 7.11 3.25
C ILE A 37 -4.30 8.00 2.28
N LYS A 38 -5.28 8.75 2.78
CA LYS A 38 -6.16 9.61 1.96
C LYS A 38 -5.39 10.59 1.07
N SER A 39 -4.29 11.16 1.56
CA SER A 39 -3.47 12.12 0.80
C SER A 39 -2.68 11.47 -0.34
N LEU A 40 -2.50 10.15 -0.32
CA LEU A 40 -1.77 9.41 -1.35
C LEU A 40 -2.67 8.95 -2.50
N LYS A 41 -4.00 8.93 -2.29
CA LYS A 41 -4.97 8.52 -3.30
C LYS A 41 -4.90 9.46 -4.51
N ASN A 42 -4.75 8.87 -5.70
CA ASN A 42 -4.56 9.59 -6.98
C ASN A 42 -3.24 10.39 -7.08
N VAL A 43 -2.33 10.25 -6.12
CA VAL A 43 -0.98 10.86 -6.16
C VAL A 43 0.06 9.78 -6.37
N ALA A 44 0.02 8.71 -5.57
CA ALA A 44 0.89 7.55 -5.73
C ALA A 44 0.25 6.52 -6.67
N ASP A 45 1.06 5.93 -7.54
CA ASP A 45 0.68 4.83 -8.42
C ASP A 45 0.54 3.51 -7.66
N ALA A 46 1.35 3.35 -6.61
CA ALA A 46 1.28 2.26 -5.65
C ALA A 46 1.86 2.69 -4.30
N VAL A 47 1.44 2.02 -3.22
CA VAL A 47 1.84 2.33 -1.85
C VAL A 47 2.59 1.16 -1.24
N ASN A 48 3.86 1.38 -0.90
CA ASN A 48 4.66 0.47 -0.09
C ASN A 48 4.07 0.39 1.31
N LEU A 49 3.71 -0.83 1.72
CA LEU A 49 3.14 -1.09 3.04
C LEU A 49 4.12 -1.92 3.85
N THR A 50 4.70 -1.29 4.88
CA THR A 50 5.72 -1.92 5.69
C THR A 50 5.17 -3.04 6.56
N ASP A 51 5.84 -4.18 6.54
CA ASP A 51 5.61 -5.27 7.48
C ASP A 51 6.42 -5.06 8.77
N SER A 52 5.74 -5.21 9.90
CA SER A 52 6.32 -5.18 11.24
C SER A 52 7.28 -4.00 11.53
N PRO A 53 6.91 -2.74 11.21
CA PRO A 53 7.82 -1.60 11.37
C PRO A 53 8.28 -1.45 12.83
N GLY A 54 9.59 -1.51 13.02
CA GLY A 54 10.23 -1.42 14.34
C GLY A 54 9.98 -2.62 15.26
N ALA A 55 9.58 -3.79 14.72
CA ALA A 55 9.26 -5.00 15.47
C ALA A 55 8.19 -4.79 16.55
N LYS A 56 7.20 -3.92 16.27
CA LYS A 56 6.07 -3.61 17.15
C LYS A 56 4.77 -4.18 16.62
N VAL A 57 3.80 -4.36 17.52
CA VAL A 57 2.44 -4.81 17.17
C VAL A 57 1.69 -3.67 16.49
N HIS A 58 1.35 -3.86 15.21
CA HIS A 58 0.50 -2.98 14.42
C HIS A 58 -0.68 -3.78 13.86
N MET A 59 -1.62 -3.11 13.17
CA MET A 59 -2.50 -3.79 12.23
C MET A 59 -1.69 -4.70 11.28
N SER A 60 -2.17 -5.91 11.03
CA SER A 60 -1.54 -6.84 10.09
C SER A 60 -1.30 -6.15 8.74
N ALA A 61 -0.06 -6.21 8.22
CA ALA A 61 0.27 -5.62 6.93
C ALA A 61 -0.54 -6.26 5.79
N LEU A 62 -0.86 -7.56 5.86
CA LEU A 62 -1.75 -8.22 4.91
C LEU A 62 -3.18 -7.66 4.98
N THR A 63 -3.71 -7.48 6.20
CA THR A 63 -5.04 -6.89 6.38
C THR A 63 -5.10 -5.46 5.86
N ALA A 64 -4.09 -4.65 6.16
CA ALA A 64 -3.98 -3.29 5.65
C ALA A 64 -3.87 -3.27 4.11
N ALA A 65 -3.13 -4.19 3.49
CA ALA A 65 -3.07 -4.32 2.03
C ALA A 65 -4.44 -4.61 1.41
N ILE A 66 -5.22 -5.52 2.01
CA ILE A 66 -6.58 -5.83 1.56
C ILE A 66 -7.49 -4.60 1.65
N ILE A 67 -7.41 -3.85 2.76
CA ILE A 67 -8.18 -2.61 2.93
C ILE A 67 -7.82 -1.58 1.84
N LEU A 68 -6.53 -1.43 1.50
CA LEU A 68 -6.10 -0.53 0.43
C LEU A 68 -6.68 -0.94 -0.93
N ILE A 69 -6.63 -2.23 -1.28
CA ILE A 69 -7.20 -2.77 -2.53
C ILE A 69 -8.70 -2.47 -2.60
N GLN A 70 -9.45 -2.73 -1.52
CA GLN A 70 -10.88 -2.44 -1.43
C GLN A 70 -11.21 -0.95 -1.60
N ASN A 71 -10.24 -0.06 -1.36
CA ASN A 71 -10.38 1.39 -1.51
C ASN A 71 -9.75 1.95 -2.79
N GLY A 72 -9.37 1.07 -3.72
CA GLY A 72 -8.82 1.43 -5.03
C GLY A 72 -7.39 1.95 -4.99
N ILE A 73 -6.60 1.52 -4.00
CA ILE A 73 -5.19 1.87 -3.86
C ILE A 73 -4.39 0.58 -3.98
N GLU A 74 -3.43 0.56 -4.89
CA GLU A 74 -2.57 -0.60 -5.12
C GLU A 74 -1.48 -0.68 -4.04
N PRO A 75 -1.46 -1.73 -3.20
CA PRO A 75 -0.40 -1.92 -2.22
C PRO A 75 0.79 -2.70 -2.81
N ILE A 76 1.98 -2.38 -2.33
CA ILE A 76 3.17 -3.22 -2.41
C ILE A 76 3.43 -3.73 -1.00
N LEU A 77 2.99 -4.96 -0.72
CA LEU A 77 3.19 -5.58 0.59
C LEU A 77 4.67 -5.95 0.76
N GLN A 78 5.36 -5.25 1.66
CA GLN A 78 6.71 -5.64 2.06
C GLN A 78 6.61 -6.84 3.00
N LEU A 79 7.62 -7.70 2.98
CA LEU A 79 7.72 -8.87 3.87
C LEU A 79 9.11 -8.89 4.47
N THR A 80 9.21 -9.06 5.79
CA THR A 80 10.49 -9.27 6.48
C THR A 80 10.65 -10.73 6.90
N VAL A 81 11.89 -11.20 6.97
CA VAL A 81 12.27 -12.54 7.46
C VAL A 81 12.92 -12.50 8.84
#